data_AF-A0A167KN95-F1
#
_entry.id   AF-A0A167KN95-F1
#
_cell.length_a   1.000
_cell.length_b   1.000
_cell.length_c   1.000
_cell.angle_alpha   90.00
_cell.angle_beta   90.00
_cell.angle_gamma   90.00
#
_symmetry.space_group_name_H-M   'P 1'
#
loop_
_entity.id
_entity.type
_entity.pdbx_description
1 polymer ?
#
loop_
_entity_poly.entity_id
_entity_poly.type
_entity_poly.pdbx_seq_one_letter_code
_entity_poly.pdbx_strand_id
1 'polypeptide(L)'
;MVSKRMDIIRKKQEIDGLDDEIIDFLSQSTRSSTQRIYDSGWKRWVEWCAHQTPEVIPEEYQPMQVVRYLLSIKHQSPQTLNVARSSLGSVYRITHPTKIPLADHPLIQNFFKAKK
;
A
#
# COMPACT_ATOMS: atom_id res chain seq x y z
N MET A 1 -3.97 11.44 -13.30
CA MET A 1 -3.54 12.17 -12.07
C MET A 1 -3.13 11.11 -11.06
N VAL A 2 -1.88 11.05 -10.62
CA VAL A 2 -1.42 10.00 -9.68
C VAL A 2 -2.07 10.28 -8.32
N SER A 3 -2.97 9.40 -7.88
CA SER A 3 -3.63 9.49 -6.58
C SER A 3 -2.57 9.38 -5.48
N LYS A 4 -2.32 10.48 -4.76
CA LYS A 4 -1.29 10.52 -3.70
C LYS A 4 -1.78 9.70 -2.51
N ARG A 5 -0.87 8.94 -1.91
CA ARG A 5 -1.16 7.99 -0.83
C ARG A 5 -1.96 8.61 0.33
N MET A 6 -1.52 9.78 0.82
CA MET A 6 -2.17 10.45 1.96
C MET A 6 -3.52 11.06 1.60
N ASP A 7 -3.72 11.51 0.35
CA ASP A 7 -4.99 12.07 -0.09
C ASP A 7 -6.08 10.98 -0.08
N ILE A 8 -5.73 9.75 -0.49
CA ILE A 8 -6.63 8.58 -0.43
C ILE A 8 -7.03 8.26 1.02
N ILE A 9 -6.02 8.23 1.91
CA ILE A 9 -6.21 7.93 3.32
C ILE A 9 -7.11 8.97 3.97
N ARG A 10 -6.80 10.26 3.78
CA ARG A 10 -7.58 11.38 4.33
C ARG A 10 -9.02 11.33 3.83
N LYS A 11 -9.23 11.22 2.50
CA LYS A 11 -10.56 11.12 1.91
C LYS A 11 -11.38 9.97 2.49
N LYS A 12 -10.77 8.80 2.73
CA LYS A 12 -11.49 7.67 3.33
C LYS A 12 -11.92 7.97 4.77
N GLN A 13 -11.02 8.57 5.57
CA GLN A 13 -11.32 8.90 6.96
C GLN A 13 -12.40 9.97 7.07
N GLU A 14 -12.40 10.97 6.18
CA GLU A 14 -13.47 11.97 6.06
C GLU A 14 -14.81 11.28 5.72
N ILE A 15 -14.83 10.34 4.77
CA ILE A 15 -16.02 9.54 4.43
C ILE A 15 -16.51 8.70 5.63
N ASP A 16 -15.58 8.23 6.47
CA ASP A 16 -15.89 7.49 7.70
C ASP A 16 -16.36 8.40 8.86
N GLY A 17 -16.46 9.71 8.63
CA GLY A 17 -16.97 10.68 9.58
C GLY A 17 -15.95 11.15 10.62
N LEU A 18 -14.66 10.94 10.39
CA LEU A 18 -13.61 11.52 11.23
C LEU A 18 -13.46 13.01 10.88
N ASP A 19 -13.39 13.86 11.89
CA ASP A 19 -13.06 15.27 11.71
C ASP A 19 -11.56 15.48 11.42
N ASP A 20 -11.24 16.68 10.93
CA ASP A 20 -9.89 17.06 10.53
C ASP A 20 -8.88 16.97 11.69
N GLU A 21 -9.29 17.27 12.92
CA GLU A 21 -8.42 17.23 14.09
C GLU A 21 -8.00 15.79 14.41
N ILE A 22 -8.95 14.85 14.40
CA ILE A 22 -8.69 13.41 14.58
C ILE A 22 -7.80 12.90 13.44
N ILE A 23 -8.09 13.26 12.19
CA ILE A 23 -7.31 12.82 11.02
C ILE A 23 -5.86 13.31 11.14
N ASP A 24 -5.66 14.59 11.42
CA ASP A 24 -4.35 15.20 11.54
C ASP A 24 -3.58 14.58 12.71
N PHE A 25 -4.22 14.33 13.86
CA PHE A 25 -3.61 13.65 14.99
C PHE A 25 -3.18 12.21 14.65
N LEU A 26 -4.05 11.42 14.02
CA LEU A 26 -3.74 10.05 13.62
C LEU A 26 -2.63 9.99 12.56
N SER A 27 -2.52 10.99 11.70
CA SER A 27 -1.47 11.09 10.67
C SER A 27 -0.06 11.20 11.26
N GLN A 28 0.06 11.73 12.48
CA GLN A 28 1.34 11.89 13.21
C GLN A 28 1.90 10.58 13.77
N SER A 29 1.08 9.51 13.84
CA SER A 29 1.49 8.19 14.33
C SER A 29 2.65 7.57 13.54
N THR A 30 2.85 8.00 12.29
CA THR A 30 3.92 7.53 11.42
C THR A 30 4.98 8.62 11.23
N ARG A 31 6.23 8.30 11.55
CA ARG A 31 7.38 9.22 11.41
C ARG A 31 7.45 9.77 9.98
N SER A 32 7.84 11.04 9.85
CA SER A 32 7.92 11.72 8.54
C SER A 32 8.84 11.01 7.54
N SER A 33 9.93 10.40 7.99
CA SER A 33 10.81 9.58 7.15
C SER A 33 10.10 8.34 6.61
N THR A 34 9.30 7.67 7.43
CA THR A 34 8.49 6.51 7.04
C THR A 34 7.36 6.92 6.09
N GLN A 35 6.70 8.07 6.32
CA GLN A 35 5.69 8.61 5.40
C GLN A 35 6.25 8.77 3.98
N ARG A 36 7.43 9.40 3.84
CA ARG A 36 8.11 9.58 2.54
C ARG A 36 8.44 8.26 1.85
N ILE A 37 8.89 7.26 2.62
CA ILE A 37 9.16 5.91 2.10
C ILE A 37 7.87 5.27 1.59
N TYR A 38 6.78 5.41 2.34
CA TYR A 38 5.48 4.88 1.94
C TYR A 38 4.90 5.58 0.71
N ASP A 39 5.02 6.90 0.63
CA ASP A 39 4.60 7.67 -0.55
C ASP A 39 5.37 7.24 -1.79
N SER A 40 6.69 7.05 -1.68
CA SER A 40 7.52 6.55 -2.79
C SER A 40 7.13 5.15 -3.21
N GLY A 41 6.89 4.24 -2.26
CA GLY A 41 6.45 2.87 -2.55
C GLY A 41 5.07 2.83 -3.19
N TRP A 42 4.13 3.64 -2.73
CA TRP A 42 2.80 3.76 -3.32
C TRP A 42 2.87 4.32 -4.75
N LYS A 43 3.67 5.36 -4.98
CA LYS A 43 3.87 5.91 -6.32
C LYS A 43 4.36 4.85 -7.32
N ARG A 44 5.37 4.06 -6.93
CA ARG A 44 5.89 2.96 -7.77
C ARG A 44 4.83 1.89 -8.06
N TRP A 45 3.93 1.64 -7.11
CA TRP A 45 2.81 0.72 -7.31
C TRP A 45 1.77 1.27 -8.27
N VAL A 46 1.37 2.54 -8.12
CA VAL A 46 0.44 3.19 -9.07
C VAL A 46 1.04 3.21 -10.48
N GLU A 47 2.33 3.54 -10.60
CA GLU A 47 3.04 3.47 -11.88
C GLU A 47 3.01 2.05 -12.43
N TRP A 48 3.35 1.02 -11.64
CA TRP A 48 3.30 -0.36 -12.10
C TRP A 48 1.88 -0.78 -12.56
N CYS A 49 0.85 -0.39 -11.82
CA CYS A 49 -0.55 -0.68 -12.15
C CYS A 49 -0.98 -0.09 -13.50
N ALA A 50 -0.56 1.13 -13.79
CA ALA A 50 -0.86 1.82 -15.05
C ALA A 50 -0.22 1.15 -16.28
N HIS A 51 0.81 0.32 -16.08
CA HIS A 51 1.44 -0.46 -17.16
C HIS A 51 0.85 -1.86 -17.34
N GLN A 52 -0.20 -2.23 -16.60
CA GLN A 52 -0.83 -3.54 -16.73
C GLN A 52 -1.92 -3.53 -17.81
N THR A 53 -2.18 -4.70 -18.42
CA THR A 53 -3.28 -4.90 -19.37
C THR A 53 -4.03 -6.18 -19.00
N PRO A 54 -5.30 -6.10 -18.53
CA PRO A 54 -6.06 -4.87 -18.27
C PRO A 54 -5.46 -4.00 -17.16
N GLU A 55 -5.83 -2.72 -17.14
CA GLU A 55 -5.38 -1.77 -16.11
C GLU A 55 -5.78 -2.28 -14.71
N VAL A 56 -4.84 -2.19 -13.77
CA VAL A 56 -5.07 -2.53 -12.36
C VAL A 56 -5.45 -1.26 -11.62
N ILE A 57 -6.56 -1.28 -10.88
CA ILE A 57 -6.97 -0.14 -10.05
C ILE A 57 -6.16 -0.17 -8.75
N PRO A 58 -5.24 0.78 -8.49
CA PRO A 58 -4.29 0.67 -7.38
C PRO A 58 -4.95 0.65 -6.01
N GLU A 59 -6.10 1.34 -5.87
CA GLU A 59 -6.83 1.51 -4.62
C GLU A 59 -7.64 0.28 -4.24
N GLU A 60 -7.98 -0.59 -5.18
CA GLU A 60 -8.74 -1.82 -4.90
C GLU A 60 -7.89 -2.87 -4.17
N TYR A 61 -8.49 -3.56 -3.21
CA TYR A 61 -7.82 -4.65 -2.50
C TYR A 61 -7.64 -5.88 -3.41
N GLN A 62 -6.46 -6.01 -4.03
CA GLN A 62 -6.15 -7.08 -4.98
C GLN A 62 -4.83 -7.82 -4.66
N PRO A 63 -4.81 -8.74 -3.67
CA PRO A 63 -3.58 -9.41 -3.21
C PRO A 63 -2.80 -10.16 -4.30
N MET A 64 -3.50 -10.71 -5.31
CA MET A 64 -2.86 -11.36 -6.45
C MET A 64 -2.02 -10.38 -7.28
N GLN A 65 -2.53 -9.17 -7.52
CA GLN A 65 -1.77 -8.15 -8.23
C GLN A 65 -0.59 -7.64 -7.41
N VAL A 66 -0.75 -7.54 -6.08
CA VAL A 66 0.37 -7.23 -5.19
C VAL A 66 1.49 -8.28 -5.30
N VAL A 67 1.15 -9.57 -5.36
CA VAL A 67 2.16 -10.63 -5.60
C VAL A 67 2.82 -10.48 -6.97
N ARG A 68 2.06 -10.20 -8.03
CA ARG A 68 2.62 -9.96 -9.38
C ARG A 68 3.58 -8.78 -9.41
N TYR A 69 3.25 -7.70 -8.71
CA TYR A 69 4.14 -6.56 -8.53
C TYR A 69 5.40 -6.94 -7.75
N LEU A 70 5.27 -7.59 -6.59
CA LEU A 70 6.43 -8.04 -5.82
C LEU A 70 7.33 -8.99 -6.63
N LEU A 71 6.73 -9.83 -7.49
CA LEU A 71 7.46 -10.70 -8.41
C LEU A 71 8.22 -9.91 -9.48
N SER A 72 7.66 -8.81 -10.00
CA SER A 72 8.33 -7.97 -11.01
C SER A 72 9.58 -7.29 -10.44
N ILE A 73 9.55 -6.94 -9.15
CA ILE A 73 10.69 -6.36 -8.42
C ILE A 73 11.46 -7.40 -7.59
N LYS A 74 11.29 -8.71 -7.83
CA LYS A 74 11.87 -9.78 -6.99
C LYS A 74 13.40 -9.79 -6.88
N HIS A 75 14.09 -9.15 -7.81
CA HIS A 75 15.55 -9.04 -7.83
C HIS A 75 16.07 -8.03 -6.79
N GLN A 76 15.19 -7.16 -6.27
CA GLN A 76 15.49 -6.21 -5.21
C GLN A 76 15.73 -6.91 -3.86
N SER A 77 16.32 -6.18 -2.91
CA SER A 77 16.58 -6.71 -1.56
C SER A 77 15.28 -7.04 -0.81
N PRO A 78 15.32 -8.01 0.14
CA PRO A 78 14.17 -8.31 1.00
C PRO A 78 13.61 -7.08 1.72
N GLN A 79 14.46 -6.12 2.09
CA GLN A 79 14.07 -4.87 2.73
C GLN A 79 13.24 -4.01 1.77
N THR A 80 13.66 -3.87 0.52
CA THR A 80 12.90 -3.13 -0.51
C THR A 80 11.53 -3.76 -0.77
N LEU A 81 11.45 -5.10 -0.81
CA LEU A 81 10.19 -5.82 -0.97
C LEU A 81 9.27 -5.60 0.24
N ASN A 82 9.81 -5.65 1.46
CA ASN A 82 9.05 -5.36 2.67
C ASN A 82 8.55 -3.92 2.70
N VAL A 83 9.37 -2.95 2.29
CA VAL A 83 8.96 -1.56 2.14
C VAL A 83 7.80 -1.45 1.16
N ALA A 84 7.90 -2.04 -0.03
CA ALA A 84 6.83 -2.04 -1.01
C ALA A 84 5.52 -2.61 -0.42
N ARG A 85 5.57 -3.78 0.22
CA ARG A 85 4.41 -4.38 0.91
C ARG A 85 3.82 -3.44 1.97
N SER A 86 4.66 -2.84 2.82
CA SER A 86 4.21 -1.96 3.90
C SER A 86 3.61 -0.65 3.38
N SER A 87 4.14 -0.09 2.29
CA SER A 87 3.57 1.10 1.64
C SER A 87 2.13 0.85 1.20
N LEU A 88 1.86 -0.28 0.54
CA LEU A 88 0.52 -0.67 0.10
C LEU A 88 -0.38 -1.00 1.29
N GLY A 89 0.17 -1.72 2.28
CA GLY A 89 -0.53 -2.08 3.50
C GLY A 89 -1.01 -0.86 4.29
N SER A 90 -0.25 0.25 4.27
CA SER A 90 -0.64 1.50 4.94
C SER A 90 -1.91 2.12 4.37
N VAL A 91 -2.16 1.96 3.06
CA VAL A 91 -3.40 2.43 2.41
C VAL A 91 -4.52 1.44 2.66
N TYR A 92 -4.31 0.16 2.33
CA TYR A 92 -5.36 -0.85 2.38
C TYR A 92 -5.89 -1.10 3.79
N ARG A 93 -5.06 -0.94 4.82
CA ARG A 93 -5.53 -1.03 6.21
C ARG A 93 -6.61 0.00 6.54
N ILE A 94 -6.57 1.17 5.91
CA ILE A 94 -7.52 2.27 6.14
C ILE A 94 -8.68 2.18 5.16
N THR A 95 -8.41 1.92 3.88
CA THR A 95 -9.45 1.86 2.84
C THR A 95 -10.28 0.58 2.87
N HIS A 96 -9.73 -0.51 3.41
CA HIS A 96 -10.37 -1.84 3.44
C HIS A 96 -10.25 -2.48 4.84
N PRO A 97 -10.81 -1.87 5.89
CA PRO A 97 -10.60 -2.31 7.29
C PRO A 97 -11.17 -3.71 7.58
N THR A 98 -12.10 -4.20 6.75
CA THR A 98 -12.71 -5.54 6.88
C THR A 98 -11.92 -6.64 6.16
N LYS A 99 -10.89 -6.29 5.38
CA LYS A 99 -10.03 -7.24 4.67
C LYS A 99 -8.80 -7.59 5.51
N ILE A 100 -8.25 -8.78 5.24
CA ILE A 100 -7.02 -9.24 5.90
C ILE A 100 -5.88 -8.27 5.58
N PRO A 101 -5.07 -7.81 6.56
CA PRO A 101 -3.90 -6.98 6.27
C PRO A 101 -2.95 -7.67 5.27
N LEU A 102 -2.32 -6.90 4.37
CA LEU A 102 -1.41 -7.49 3.36
C LEU A 102 -0.25 -8.29 3.98
N ALA A 103 0.21 -7.91 5.17
CA ALA A 103 1.26 -8.63 5.89
C ALA A 103 0.84 -10.05 6.29
N ASP A 104 -0.46 -10.25 6.51
CA ASP A 104 -1.05 -11.50 6.99
C ASP A 104 -1.71 -12.30 5.87
N HIS A 105 -1.82 -11.72 4.67
CA HIS A 105 -2.42 -12.41 3.53
C HIS A 105 -1.58 -13.63 3.10
N PRO A 106 -2.16 -14.85 3.00
CA PRO A 106 -1.39 -16.09 2.74
C PRO A 106 -0.51 -16.04 1.50
N LEU A 107 -1.01 -15.48 0.39
CA LEU A 107 -0.22 -15.35 -0.85
C LEU A 107 1.04 -14.48 -0.67
N ILE A 108 0.93 -13.40 0.11
CA ILE A 108 2.04 -12.49 0.37
C ILE A 108 3.05 -13.18 1.29
N GLN A 109 2.58 -13.84 2.36
CA GLN A 109 3.45 -14.61 3.24
C GLN A 109 4.21 -15.72 2.48
N ASN A 110 3.52 -16.44 1.58
CA ASN A 110 4.14 -17.48 0.76
C ASN A 110 5.19 -16.91 -0.20
N PHE A 111 4.95 -15.73 -0.80
CA PHE A 111 5.97 -15.04 -1.60
C PHE A 111 7.24 -14.75 -0.79
N PHE A 112 7.12 -14.17 0.40
CA PHE A 112 8.28 -13.86 1.25
C PHE A 112 8.97 -15.11 1.81
N LYS A 113 8.24 -16.21 2.01
CA LYS A 113 8.85 -17.51 2.34
C LYS A 113 9.68 -18.07 1.18
N ALA A 114 9.19 -17.95 -0.05
CA ALA A 114 9.88 -18.46 -1.25
C ALA A 114 11.08 -17.61 -1.69
N LYS A 115 11.14 -16.33 -1.32
CA LYS A 115 12.26 -15.42 -1.63
C LYS A 115 13.50 -15.65 -0.76
N LYS A 116 13.36 -16.40 0.34
CA LYS A 116 14.44 -16.71 1.29
C LYS A 116 15.61 -17.44 0.63
#